data_AF-A0A830PVZ1-F1
#
_entry.id   AF-A0A830PVZ1-F1
#
_cell.length_a   1.000
_cell.length_b   1.000
_cell.length_c   1.000
_cell.angle_alpha   90.00
_cell.angle_beta   90.00
_cell.angle_gamma   90.00
#
_symmetry.space_group_name_H-M   'P 1'
#
loop_
_entity.id
_entity.type
_entity.pdbx_description
1 polymer ?
#
loop_
_entity_poly.entity_id
_entity_poly.type
_entity_poly.pdbx_seq_one_letter_code
_entity_poly.pdbx_strand_id
1 'polypeptide(L)'
;MPIVKPFMNSLRFSSTAGAGTGTGATYSILATAFTTDGGTAATVFPTAPAYYNLYINGQIQTGDTSTVTNSFITIPDGDTLASATPIVVEFVVN
;
A
#
# COMPACT_ATOMS: atom_id res chain seq x y z
N MET A 1 14.56 -33.81 9.91
CA MET A 1 14.70 -32.34 10.09
C MET A 1 13.37 -31.82 10.60
N PRO A 2 13.32 -31.01 11.67
CA PRO A 2 12.06 -30.40 12.08
C PRO A 2 11.58 -29.42 10.99
N ILE A 3 10.28 -29.42 10.71
CA ILE A 3 9.65 -28.35 9.93
C ILE A 3 9.70 -27.09 10.80
N VAL A 4 10.46 -26.08 10.34
CA VAL A 4 10.41 -24.73 10.89
C VAL A 4 9.34 -23.99 10.11
N LYS A 5 8.35 -23.42 10.81
CA LYS A 5 7.34 -22.59 10.15
C LYS A 5 8.03 -21.32 9.64
N PRO A 6 7.79 -20.90 8.39
CA PRO A 6 8.32 -19.63 7.88
C PRO A 6 7.91 -18.49 8.81
N PHE A 7 8.81 -17.54 9.02
CA PHE A 7 8.45 -16.28 9.66
C PHE A 7 7.45 -15.57 8.73
N MET A 8 6.41 -14.96 9.32
CA MET A 8 5.44 -14.18 8.58
C MET A 8 5.19 -12.91 9.37
N ASN A 9 5.35 -11.77 8.74
CA ASN A 9 5.05 -10.47 9.32
C ASN A 9 4.09 -9.67 8.44
N SER A 10 3.36 -8.74 9.05
CA SER A 10 2.51 -7.78 8.35
C SER A 10 3.02 -6.36 8.62
N LEU A 11 3.33 -5.64 7.55
CA LEU A 11 3.78 -4.25 7.58
C LEU A 11 2.70 -3.37 6.98
N ARG A 12 2.17 -2.39 7.72
CA ARG A 12 1.15 -1.47 7.20
C ARG A 12 1.71 -0.07 6.99
N PHE A 13 1.18 0.53 5.94
CA PHE A 13 1.54 1.84 5.45
C PHE A 13 0.25 2.63 5.26
N SER A 14 0.14 3.78 5.91
CA SER A 14 -1.05 4.64 5.87
C SER A 14 -0.75 5.97 5.17
N SER A 15 -1.69 6.43 4.35
CA SER A 15 -1.65 7.73 3.67
C SER A 15 -3.09 8.21 3.39
N THR A 16 -3.23 9.24 2.57
CA THR A 16 -4.52 9.72 2.07
C THR A 16 -4.50 9.83 0.55
N ALA A 17 -5.68 9.79 -0.08
CA ALA A 17 -5.79 9.96 -1.53
C ALA A 17 -5.25 11.32 -2.03
N GLY A 18 -5.26 12.36 -1.19
CA GLY A 18 -4.67 13.66 -1.52
C GLY A 18 -3.15 13.64 -1.69
N ALA A 19 -2.47 12.58 -1.26
CA ALA A 19 -1.02 12.43 -1.40
C ALA A 19 -0.59 11.88 -2.77
N GLY A 20 -1.54 11.38 -3.55
CA GLY A 20 -1.27 10.85 -4.89
C GLY A 20 -1.11 11.93 -5.95
N THR A 21 -0.55 11.53 -7.08
CA THR A 21 -0.34 12.37 -8.26
C THR A 21 -0.73 11.61 -9.53
N GLY A 22 -0.92 12.34 -10.63
CA GLY A 22 -1.48 11.78 -11.86
C GLY A 22 -3.01 11.73 -11.82
N THR A 23 -3.61 11.14 -12.85
CA THR A 23 -5.06 11.03 -13.01
C THR A 23 -5.44 9.72 -13.69
N GLY A 24 -6.69 9.28 -13.47
CA GLY A 24 -7.26 8.08 -14.08
C GLY A 24 -6.39 6.84 -13.87
N ALA A 25 -6.12 6.11 -14.95
CA ALA A 25 -5.32 4.89 -14.92
C ALA A 25 -3.87 5.05 -14.43
N THR A 26 -3.35 6.28 -14.38
CA THR A 26 -1.96 6.58 -13.99
C THR A 26 -1.82 7.13 -12.58
N TYR A 27 -2.93 7.32 -11.86
CA TYR A 27 -2.89 7.84 -10.51
C TYR A 27 -2.05 6.92 -9.60
N SER A 28 -1.10 7.51 -8.90
CA SER A 28 -0.17 6.78 -8.03
C SER A 28 0.19 7.56 -6.77
N ILE A 29 0.48 6.83 -5.70
CA ILE A 29 0.96 7.37 -4.43
C ILE A 29 2.36 6.82 -4.17
N LEU A 30 3.33 7.72 -4.00
CA LEU A 30 4.72 7.35 -3.69
C LEU A 30 4.80 6.71 -2.30
N ALA A 31 5.66 5.71 -2.14
CA ALA A 31 5.92 5.06 -0.84
C ALA A 31 6.34 6.07 0.23
N THR A 32 7.10 7.11 -0.16
CA THR A 32 7.54 8.19 0.74
C THR A 32 6.42 9.08 1.25
N ALA A 33 5.22 8.98 0.69
CA ALA A 33 4.02 9.69 1.16
C ALA A 33 3.23 8.87 2.19
N PHE A 34 3.69 7.68 2.57
CA PHE A 34 3.08 6.85 3.60
C PHE A 34 3.80 6.97 4.95
N THR A 35 3.03 6.78 6.02
CA THR A 35 3.53 6.59 7.39
C THR A 35 3.43 5.11 7.75
N THR A 36 4.50 4.56 8.32
CA THR A 36 4.55 3.17 8.80
C THR A 36 3.75 2.99 10.10
N ASP A 37 3.44 1.76 10.47
CA ASP A 37 2.87 1.42 11.79
C ASP A 37 3.73 1.91 12.99
N GLY A 38 5.01 2.19 12.77
CA GLY A 38 5.91 2.79 13.77
C GLY A 38 5.78 4.31 13.91
N GLY A 39 4.89 4.95 13.14
CA GLY A 39 4.70 6.41 13.15
C GLY A 39 5.76 7.22 12.41
N THR A 40 6.62 6.56 11.63
CA THR A 40 7.68 7.21 10.83
C THR A 40 7.34 7.21 9.35
N ALA A 41 7.85 8.20 8.61
CA ALA A 41 7.70 8.23 7.16
C ALA A 41 8.38 7.01 6.53
N ALA A 42 7.69 6.35 5.61
CA ALA A 42 8.25 5.25 4.84
C ALA A 42 9.28 5.77 3.83
N THR A 43 10.25 4.93 3.48
CA THR A 43 11.24 5.23 2.43
C THR A 43 10.94 4.43 1.16
N VAL A 44 10.61 3.15 1.34
CA VAL A 44 10.24 2.20 0.28
C VAL A 44 9.21 1.21 0.82
N PHE A 45 8.44 0.61 -0.08
CA PHE A 45 7.69 -0.61 0.20
C PHE A 45 8.60 -1.86 0.15
N PRO A 46 8.18 -2.99 0.75
CA PRO A 46 8.90 -4.26 0.64
C PRO A 46 9.15 -4.66 -0.82
N THR A 47 10.35 -5.14 -1.12
CA THR A 47 10.75 -5.49 -2.51
C THR A 47 10.19 -6.83 -3.00
N ALA A 48 9.95 -7.78 -2.08
CA ALA A 48 9.43 -9.11 -2.41
C ALA A 48 8.40 -9.58 -1.36
N PRO A 49 7.25 -8.89 -1.23
CA PRO A 49 6.18 -9.36 -0.35
C PRO A 49 5.57 -10.66 -0.89
N ALA A 50 5.03 -11.48 0.01
CA ALA A 50 4.23 -12.65 -0.38
C ALA A 50 2.93 -12.21 -1.07
N TYR A 51 2.28 -11.18 -0.52
CA TYR A 51 1.16 -10.46 -1.12
C TYR A 51 0.97 -9.12 -0.43
N TYR A 52 0.07 -8.29 -0.95
CA TYR A 52 -0.39 -7.07 -0.30
C TYR A 52 -1.91 -6.95 -0.37
N ASN A 53 -2.49 -6.25 0.59
CA ASN A 53 -3.89 -5.84 0.60
C ASN A 53 -3.96 -4.32 0.51
N LEU A 54 -4.90 -3.82 -0.30
CA LEU A 54 -5.25 -2.41 -0.33
C LEU A 54 -6.57 -2.21 0.42
N TYR A 55 -6.59 -1.20 1.30
CA TYR A 55 -7.79 -0.70 1.94
C TYR A 55 -8.02 0.75 1.54
N ILE A 56 -9.21 1.06 1.02
CA ILE A 56 -9.66 2.42 0.72
C ILE A 56 -10.80 2.73 1.68
N ASN A 57 -10.64 3.79 2.48
CA ASN A 57 -11.59 4.17 3.53
C ASN A 57 -11.95 3.00 4.49
N GLY A 58 -10.97 2.15 4.79
CA GLY A 58 -11.14 0.97 5.63
C GLY A 58 -11.82 -0.23 4.95
N GLN A 59 -12.21 -0.14 3.68
CA GLN A 59 -12.77 -1.26 2.90
C GLN A 59 -11.67 -1.97 2.11
N ILE A 60 -11.60 -3.30 2.24
CA ILE A 60 -10.66 -4.12 1.46
C ILE A 60 -11.04 -4.09 -0.02
N GLN A 61 -10.05 -3.93 -0.88
CA GLN A 61 -10.22 -3.92 -2.33
C GLN A 61 -9.90 -5.29 -2.95
N THR A 62 -10.47 -5.57 -4.11
CA THR A 62 -10.13 -6.76 -4.90
C THR A 62 -8.72 -6.61 -5.50
N GLY A 63 -8.04 -7.73 -5.73
CA GLY A 63 -6.62 -7.74 -6.13
C GLY A 63 -6.30 -7.14 -7.50
N ASP A 64 -7.32 -6.84 -8.30
CA ASP A 64 -7.24 -6.21 -9.63
C ASP A 64 -7.38 -4.68 -9.60
N THR A 65 -7.65 -4.09 -8.43
CA THR A 65 -7.87 -2.64 -8.27
C THR A 65 -6.59 -1.82 -8.12
N SER A 66 -5.45 -2.46 -7.94
CA SER A 66 -4.18 -1.77 -7.77
C SER A 66 -2.99 -2.61 -8.22
N THR A 67 -1.87 -1.93 -8.44
CA THR A 67 -0.57 -2.55 -8.66
C THR A 67 0.47 -1.84 -7.81
N VAL A 68 1.48 -2.55 -7.34
CA VAL A 68 2.48 -2.00 -6.43
C VAL A 68 3.89 -2.31 -6.91
N THR A 69 4.77 -1.33 -6.74
CA THR A 69 6.22 -1.48 -6.85
C THR A 69 6.85 -1.18 -5.49
N ASN A 70 8.17 -1.28 -5.36
CA ASN A 70 8.83 -0.84 -4.12
C ASN A 70 8.74 0.68 -3.88
N SER A 71 8.40 1.47 -4.91
CA SER A 71 8.50 2.93 -4.88
C SER A 71 7.13 3.63 -4.84
N PHE A 72 6.08 2.97 -5.31
CA PHE A 72 4.72 3.53 -5.35
C PHE A 72 3.66 2.43 -5.52
N ILE A 73 2.43 2.79 -5.20
CA ILE A 73 1.22 2.05 -5.56
C ILE A 73 0.43 2.83 -6.61
N THR A 74 -0.06 2.14 -7.63
CA THR A 74 -0.99 2.68 -8.63
C THR A 74 -2.40 2.23 -8.29
N ILE A 75 -3.32 3.20 -8.23
CA ILE A 75 -4.75 2.98 -7.93
C ILE A 75 -5.54 3.69 -9.02
N PRO A 76 -5.95 3.00 -10.10
CA PRO A 76 -6.72 3.62 -11.17
C PRO A 76 -7.92 4.40 -10.62
N ASP A 77 -8.12 5.60 -11.15
CA ASP A 77 -9.19 6.54 -10.78
C ASP A 77 -9.15 6.99 -9.30
N GLY A 78 -8.05 6.76 -8.59
CA GLY A 78 -7.87 7.19 -7.20
C GLY A 78 -7.88 8.73 -7.03
N ASP A 79 -7.66 9.48 -8.10
CA ASP A 79 -7.81 10.94 -8.17
C ASP A 79 -9.26 11.41 -8.00
N THR A 80 -10.24 10.52 -8.20
CA THR A 80 -11.66 10.83 -8.01
C THR A 80 -12.10 10.74 -6.54
N LEU A 81 -11.27 10.16 -5.67
CA LEU A 81 -11.54 10.06 -4.25
C LEU A 81 -11.40 11.42 -3.56
N ALA A 82 -12.18 11.64 -2.50
CA ALA A 82 -11.96 12.81 -1.64
C ALA A 82 -10.53 12.80 -1.09
N SER A 83 -9.86 13.95 -1.07
CA SER A 83 -8.42 14.04 -0.71
C SER A 83 -8.08 13.51 0.69
N ALA A 84 -9.04 13.56 1.62
CA ALA A 84 -8.89 13.02 2.98
C ALA A 84 -9.19 11.52 3.10
N THR A 85 -9.58 10.85 2.01
CA THR A 85 -9.89 9.41 2.01
C THR A 85 -8.68 8.62 2.50
N PRO A 86 -8.80 7.85 3.59
CA PRO A 86 -7.69 7.04 4.09
C PRO A 86 -7.31 5.94 3.11
N ILE A 87 -6.02 5.79 2.86
CA ILE A 87 -5.43 4.72 2.05
C ILE A 87 -4.50 3.92 2.95
N VAL A 88 -4.70 2.61 3.03
CA VAL A 88 -3.80 1.72 3.76
C VAL A 88 -3.35 0.59 2.84
N VAL A 89 -2.04 0.36 2.79
CA VAL A 89 -1.44 -0.79 2.11
C VAL A 89 -0.83 -1.68 3.19
N GLU A 90 -1.28 -2.92 3.25
CA GLU A 90 -0.75 -3.95 4.15
C GLU A 90 0.06 -4.96 3.34
N PHE A 91 1.35 -5.11 3.65
CA PHE A 91 2.22 -6.09 3.04
C PHE A 91 2.46 -7.26 3.97
N VAL A 92 2.28 -8.46 3.45
CA VAL A 92 2.67 -9.69 4.16
C VAL A 92 4.01 -10.16 3.62
N VAL A 93 4.99 -10.32 4.51
CA VAL A 93 6.38 -10.66 4.19
C VAL A 93 6.81 -11.94 4.92
N ASN A 94 7.71 -12.70 4.29
CA ASN A 94 8.35 -13.93 4.79
C ASN A 94 9.82 -13.64 5.10
#